data_AF-A0A6C8YZV6-F1
#
_entry.id   AF-A0A6C8YZV6-F1
#
_cell.length_a   1.000
_cell.length_b   1.000
_cell.length_c   1.000
_cell.angle_alpha   90.00
_cell.angle_beta   90.00
_cell.angle_gamma   90.00
#
_symmetry.space_group_name_H-M   'P 1'
#
loop_
_entity.id
_entity.type
_entity.pdbx_description
1 polymer ?
#
loop_
_entity_poly.entity_id
_entity_poly.type
_entity_poly.pdbx_seq_one_letter_code
_entity_poly.pdbx_strand_id
1 'polypeptide(L)'
;MTYCVGIRLKDGMIFASDTRTNAGVDQISMFRKMYQYGIEGERFLVLQTAGNLATSQAVFTKLDNAIKLAQERNLHTVPTLFDAAQLVGECLRETTIHAQTIAQETDTKFRSSFILGGQIKGQSPEIYFIYPEGNCIRATTDTPFFQLG
;
A
#
# COMPACT_ATOMS: atom_id res chain seq x y z
N MET A 1 -1.07 -18.04 0.71
CA MET A 1 -2.32 -17.51 0.17
C MET A 1 -2.55 -16.20 0.88
N THR A 2 -2.59 -15.11 0.11
CA THR A 2 -2.88 -13.75 0.58
C THR A 2 -4.10 -13.28 -0.20
N TYR A 3 -5.01 -12.54 0.43
CA TYR A 3 -6.12 -11.91 -0.26
C TYR A 3 -6.56 -10.61 0.43
N CYS A 4 -6.60 -9.53 -0.33
CA CYS A 4 -7.17 -8.25 0.08
C CYS A 4 -8.16 -7.74 -0.98
N VAL A 5 -9.15 -6.96 -0.54
CA VAL A 5 -10.09 -6.25 -1.41
C VAL A 5 -10.35 -4.85 -0.88
N GLY A 6 -10.47 -3.89 -1.79
CA GLY A 6 -10.92 -2.53 -1.54
C GLY A 6 -12.05 -2.16 -2.49
N ILE A 7 -13.16 -1.65 -1.98
CA ILE A 7 -14.39 -1.33 -2.72
C ILE A 7 -14.73 0.15 -2.51
N ARG A 8 -14.90 0.89 -3.61
CA ARG A 8 -15.34 2.29 -3.65
C ARG A 8 -16.82 2.35 -3.98
N LEU A 9 -17.60 2.92 -3.08
CA LEU A 9 -19.05 3.09 -3.21
C LEU A 9 -19.38 4.58 -3.27
N LYS A 10 -20.64 4.89 -3.60
CA LYS A 10 -21.15 6.26 -3.54
C LYS A 10 -21.06 6.84 -2.12
N ASP A 11 -21.36 6.00 -1.12
CA ASP A 11 -21.48 6.44 0.27
C ASP A 11 -20.20 6.25 1.09
N GLY A 12 -19.12 5.72 0.49
CA GLY A 12 -17.87 5.48 1.20
C GLY A 12 -17.03 4.37 0.60
N MET A 13 -16.26 3.69 1.44
CA MET A 13 -15.33 2.63 1.04
C MET A 13 -15.36 1.45 2.01
N ILE A 14 -15.08 0.25 1.50
CA ILE A 14 -14.95 -0.98 2.29
C ILE A 14 -13.59 -1.60 2.01
N PHE A 15 -12.89 -2.04 3.05
CA PHE A 15 -11.62 -2.75 2.94
C PHE A 15 -11.69 -4.05 3.75
N ALA A 16 -11.18 -5.14 3.18
CA ALA A 16 -11.01 -6.41 3.89
C ALA A 16 -9.70 -7.09 3.49
N SER A 17 -8.99 -7.66 4.46
CA SER A 17 -7.71 -8.33 4.27
C SER A 17 -7.62 -9.59 5.12
N ASP A 18 -7.12 -10.67 4.54
CA ASP A 18 -6.76 -11.87 5.30
C ASP A 18 -5.41 -11.67 6.05
N THR A 19 -5.00 -12.67 6.83
CA THR A 19 -3.75 -12.63 7.61
C THR A 19 -2.77 -13.76 7.32
N ARG A 20 -3.14 -14.79 6.55
CA ARG A 20 -2.25 -15.91 6.24
C ARG A 20 -1.12 -15.44 5.32
N THR A 21 0.13 -15.70 5.66
CA THR A 21 1.27 -15.20 4.89
C THR A 21 2.34 -16.27 4.79
N ASN A 22 2.95 -16.40 3.61
CA ASN A 22 4.15 -17.21 3.41
C ASN A 22 5.38 -16.35 3.76
N ALA A 23 6.10 -16.72 4.82
CA ALA A 23 7.32 -16.06 5.28
C ALA A 23 8.60 -16.82 4.88
N GLY A 24 8.47 -17.97 4.22
CA GLY A 24 9.58 -18.84 3.84
C GLY A 24 9.12 -20.27 3.60
N VAL A 25 10.05 -21.12 3.16
CA VAL A 25 9.80 -22.57 3.02
C VAL A 25 9.35 -23.11 4.38
N ASP A 26 8.19 -23.77 4.41
CA ASP A 26 7.53 -24.30 5.61
C ASP A 26 7.19 -23.29 6.72
N GLN A 27 7.13 -21.99 6.38
CA GLN A 27 6.80 -20.92 7.32
C GLN A 27 5.54 -20.18 6.88
N ILE A 28 4.37 -20.68 7.31
CA ILE A 28 3.08 -20.02 7.13
C ILE A 28 2.62 -19.45 8.47
N SER A 29 2.46 -18.13 8.53
CA SER A 29 2.17 -17.40 9.77
C SER A 29 1.08 -16.35 9.57
N MET A 30 0.66 -15.70 10.66
CA MET A 30 -0.31 -14.61 10.64
C MET A 30 0.40 -13.26 10.64
N PHE A 31 0.22 -12.47 9.59
CA PHE A 31 0.67 -11.08 9.54
C PHE A 31 -0.47 -10.16 9.10
N ARG A 32 -0.55 -8.98 9.73
CA ARG A 32 -1.47 -7.92 9.34
C ARG A 32 -1.14 -7.45 7.92
N LYS A 33 -2.18 -7.27 7.09
CA LYS A 33 -2.04 -6.78 5.70
C LYS A 33 -2.83 -5.52 5.42
N MET A 34 -3.32 -4.84 6.45
CA MET A 34 -4.09 -3.60 6.35
C MET A 34 -3.60 -2.64 7.44
N TYR A 35 -3.22 -1.44 7.03
CA TYR A 35 -2.66 -0.40 7.89
C TYR A 35 -3.45 0.89 7.70
N GLN A 36 -3.62 1.65 8.77
CA GLN A 36 -4.37 2.90 8.77
C GLN A 36 -3.41 4.06 9.05
N TYR A 37 -3.59 5.15 8.32
CA TYR A 37 -2.86 6.40 8.45
C TYR A 37 -3.86 7.55 8.51
N GLY A 38 -3.50 8.65 9.16
CA GLY A 38 -4.35 9.84 9.10
C GLY A 38 -4.21 10.80 10.26
N ILE A 39 -4.99 11.88 10.14
CA ILE A 39 -5.14 12.94 11.13
C ILE A 39 -6.64 13.14 11.31
N GLU A 40 -7.11 13.01 12.56
CA GLU A 40 -8.52 13.14 12.91
C GLU A 40 -9.10 14.46 12.38
N GLY A 41 -10.26 14.37 11.69
CA GLY A 41 -10.93 15.52 11.09
C GLY A 41 -10.26 16.12 9.84
N GLU A 42 -9.14 15.57 9.37
CA GLU A 42 -8.42 16.08 8.19
C GLU A 42 -8.17 15.00 7.13
N ARG A 43 -7.66 13.81 7.48
CA ARG A 43 -7.47 12.73 6.49
C ARG A 43 -7.54 11.35 7.12
N PHE A 44 -7.96 10.38 6.32
CA PHE A 44 -7.93 8.97 6.67
C PHE A 44 -7.50 8.15 5.45
N LEU A 45 -6.48 7.31 5.60
CA LEU A 45 -5.96 6.43 4.56
C LEU A 45 -5.87 4.99 5.06
N VAL A 46 -6.12 4.05 4.17
CA VAL A 46 -5.98 2.60 4.37
C VAL A 46 -5.02 2.07 3.31
N LEU A 47 -4.00 1.33 3.74
CA LEU A 47 -3.02 0.69 2.87
C LEU A 47 -3.05 -0.82 3.09
N GLN A 48 -3.37 -1.57 2.03
CA GLN A 48 -3.39 -3.03 2.02
C GLN A 48 -2.21 -3.59 1.22
N THR A 49 -1.75 -4.80 1.51
CA THR A 49 -0.60 -5.41 0.81
C THR A 49 -0.82 -6.86 0.38
N ALA A 50 -0.15 -7.25 -0.70
CA ALA A 50 0.13 -8.64 -1.06
C ALA A 50 1.51 -8.78 -1.72
N GLY A 51 2.01 -10.02 -1.82
CA GLY A 51 3.31 -10.36 -2.40
C GLY A 51 4.37 -10.61 -1.33
N ASN A 52 5.61 -10.21 -1.61
CA ASN A 52 6.76 -10.48 -0.75
C ASN A 52 6.61 -9.78 0.63
N LEU A 53 6.68 -10.57 1.70
CA LEU A 53 6.50 -10.06 3.06
C LEU A 53 7.59 -9.06 3.44
N ALA A 54 8.86 -9.37 3.17
CA ALA A 54 9.98 -8.50 3.53
C ALA A 54 9.92 -7.15 2.80
N THR A 55 9.62 -7.15 1.50
CA THR A 55 9.41 -5.92 0.71
C THR A 55 8.25 -5.10 1.28
N SER A 56 7.10 -5.72 1.55
CA SER A 56 5.94 -5.01 2.08
C SER A 56 6.20 -4.38 3.46
N GLN A 57 6.84 -5.12 4.37
CA GLN A 57 7.19 -4.62 5.70
C GLN A 57 8.21 -3.47 5.66
N ALA A 58 9.18 -3.54 4.75
CA ALA A 58 10.13 -2.46 4.55
C ALA A 58 9.44 -1.19 4.04
N VAL A 59 8.48 -1.30 3.13
CA VAL A 59 7.65 -0.16 2.69
C VAL A 59 6.87 0.45 3.85
N PHE A 60 6.12 -0.36 4.62
CA PHE A 60 5.39 0.15 5.79
C PHE A 60 6.32 0.83 6.79
N THR A 61 7.47 0.22 7.08
CA THR A 61 8.45 0.75 8.04
C THR A 61 8.99 2.11 7.59
N LYS A 62 9.30 2.27 6.30
CA LYS A 62 9.76 3.54 5.73
C LYS A 62 8.68 4.62 5.81
N LEU A 63 7.43 4.29 5.46
CA LEU A 63 6.30 5.22 5.54
C LEU A 63 6.04 5.67 6.99
N ASP A 64 6.03 4.73 7.94
CA ASP A 64 5.88 5.01 9.37
C ASP A 64 7.01 5.90 9.89
N ASN A 65 8.26 5.61 9.51
CA ASN A 65 9.40 6.41 9.93
C ASN A 65 9.35 7.83 9.36
N ALA A 66 8.91 8.00 8.10
CA ALA A 66 8.75 9.32 7.51
C ALA A 66 7.75 10.18 8.30
N ILE A 67 6.66 9.59 8.79
CA ILE A 67 5.69 10.26 9.67
C ILE A 67 6.31 10.56 11.04
N LYS A 68 6.90 9.56 11.70
CA LYS A 68 7.47 9.69 13.06
C LYS A 68 8.60 10.72 13.14
N LEU A 69 9.42 10.80 12.09
CA LEU A 69 10.53 11.75 11.99
C LEU A 69 10.11 13.09 11.41
N ALA A 70 8.81 13.31 11.19
CA ALA A 70 8.25 14.54 10.62
C ALA A 70 8.97 14.97 9.33
N GLN A 71 9.27 14.01 8.44
CA GLN A 71 9.83 14.33 7.12
C GLN A 71 8.86 15.20 6.34
N GLU A 72 9.37 16.14 5.54
CA GLU A 72 8.54 17.09 4.79
C GLU A 72 7.46 16.40 3.94
N ARG A 73 7.84 15.32 3.24
CA ARG A 73 6.94 14.52 2.40
C ARG A 73 6.66 13.17 3.05
N ASN A 74 5.45 13.01 3.57
CA ASN A 74 4.95 11.75 4.15
C ASN A 74 3.41 11.64 3.98
N LEU A 75 2.80 10.51 4.37
CA LEU A 75 1.35 10.29 4.17
C LEU A 75 0.44 11.29 4.90
N HIS A 76 0.95 11.97 5.93
CA HIS A 76 0.25 13.02 6.67
C HIS A 76 0.39 14.41 6.04
N THR A 77 1.29 14.60 5.07
CA THR A 77 1.58 15.93 4.49
C THR A 77 1.31 16.02 2.99
N VAL A 78 1.24 14.90 2.27
CA VAL A 78 0.93 14.88 0.83
C VAL A 78 -0.41 15.58 0.53
N PRO A 79 -0.51 16.36 -0.58
CA PRO A 79 -1.67 17.21 -0.82
C PRO A 79 -2.87 16.44 -1.39
N THR A 80 -2.67 15.38 -2.18
CA THR A 80 -3.76 14.57 -2.74
C THR A 80 -3.58 13.08 -2.46
N LEU A 81 -4.66 12.30 -2.62
CA LEU A 81 -4.57 10.84 -2.51
C LEU A 81 -3.75 10.23 -3.65
N PHE A 82 -3.70 10.88 -4.82
CA PHE A 82 -2.79 10.49 -5.90
C PHE A 82 -1.33 10.65 -5.50
N ASP A 83 -0.96 11.76 -4.85
CA ASP A 83 0.40 11.97 -4.34
C ASP A 83 0.76 10.94 -3.27
N ALA A 84 -0.21 10.53 -2.44
CA ALA A 84 -0.04 9.43 -1.50
C ALA A 84 0.23 8.10 -2.24
N ALA A 85 -0.50 7.80 -3.31
CA ALA A 85 -0.28 6.61 -4.13
C ALA A 85 1.09 6.61 -4.81
N GLN A 86 1.52 7.76 -5.34
CA GLN A 86 2.86 7.93 -5.91
C GLN A 86 3.95 7.74 -4.86
N LEU A 87 3.80 8.33 -3.67
CA LEU A 87 4.75 8.18 -2.57
C LEU A 87 4.93 6.70 -2.17
N VAL A 88 3.83 5.94 -2.07
CA VAL A 88 3.90 4.49 -1.79
C VAL A 88 4.58 3.75 -2.95
N GLY A 89 4.25 4.08 -4.20
CA GLY A 89 4.85 3.47 -5.38
C GLY A 89 6.36 3.72 -5.50
N GLU A 90 6.81 4.94 -5.22
CA GLU A 90 8.24 5.30 -5.17
C GLU A 90 8.95 4.51 -4.07
N CYS A 91 8.38 4.47 -2.85
CA CYS A 91 8.93 3.72 -1.73
C CYS A 91 9.06 2.22 -2.03
N LEU A 92 8.05 1.63 -2.69
CA LEU A 92 8.07 0.25 -3.16
C LEU A 92 9.18 0.01 -4.19
N ARG A 93 9.28 0.88 -5.20
CA ARG A 93 10.30 0.75 -6.24
C ARG A 93 11.70 0.82 -5.65
N GLU A 94 11.98 1.80 -4.79
CA GLU A 94 13.27 1.94 -4.10
C GLU A 94 13.61 0.71 -3.26
N THR A 95 12.63 0.20 -2.51
CA THR A 95 12.80 -0.99 -1.66
C THR A 95 13.09 -2.23 -2.49
N THR A 96 12.40 -2.39 -3.62
CA THR A 96 12.59 -3.51 -4.54
C THR A 96 13.95 -3.45 -5.21
N ILE A 97 14.36 -2.29 -5.73
CA ILE A 97 15.69 -2.09 -6.35
C ILE A 97 16.80 -2.39 -5.34
N HIS A 98 16.66 -1.92 -4.09
CA HIS A 98 17.64 -2.17 -3.05
C HIS A 98 17.80 -3.68 -2.76
N ALA A 99 16.68 -4.40 -2.61
CA ALA A 99 16.71 -5.85 -2.37
C ALA A 99 17.34 -6.62 -3.54
N GLN A 100 16.97 -6.28 -4.78
CA GLN A 100 17.54 -6.87 -6.00
C GLN A 100 19.05 -6.63 -6.09
N THR A 101 19.50 -5.42 -5.76
CA THR A 101 20.92 -5.06 -5.76
C THR A 101 21.72 -5.90 -4.76
N ILE A 102 21.19 -6.08 -3.54
CA ILE A 102 21.83 -6.91 -2.50
C ILE A 102 21.88 -8.38 -2.93
N ALA A 103 20.78 -8.89 -3.50
CA ALA A 103 20.68 -10.28 -3.92
C ALA A 103 21.48 -10.60 -5.19
N GLN A 104 21.94 -9.58 -5.92
CA GLN A 104 22.51 -9.74 -7.27
C GLN A 104 21.56 -10.48 -8.23
N GLU A 105 20.24 -10.32 -8.01
CA GLU A 105 19.19 -10.97 -8.79
C GLU A 105 18.13 -9.94 -9.18
N THR A 106 17.65 -10.00 -10.43
CA THR A 106 16.53 -9.18 -10.92
C THR A 106 15.18 -9.90 -10.83
N ASP A 107 15.12 -11.00 -10.06
CA ASP A 107 13.98 -11.89 -10.03
C ASP A 107 12.71 -11.23 -9.46
N THR A 108 11.58 -11.74 -9.91
CA THR A 108 10.21 -11.43 -9.45
C THR A 108 9.96 -11.74 -7.98
N LYS A 109 10.89 -12.40 -7.28
CA LYS A 109 10.80 -12.81 -5.86
C LYS A 109 10.54 -11.66 -4.89
N PHE A 110 10.95 -10.44 -5.22
CA PHE A 110 10.84 -9.27 -4.33
C PHE A 110 9.59 -8.40 -4.57
N ARG A 111 8.69 -8.82 -5.46
CA ARG A 111 7.53 -8.00 -5.85
C ARG A 111 6.46 -8.00 -4.78
N SER A 112 5.93 -6.82 -4.50
CA SER A 112 4.73 -6.61 -3.70
C SER A 112 3.80 -5.64 -4.42
N SER A 113 2.52 -5.66 -4.08
CA SER A 113 1.52 -4.74 -4.61
C SER A 113 0.66 -4.23 -3.46
N PHE A 114 0.03 -3.07 -3.69
CA PHE A 114 -0.75 -2.40 -2.66
C PHE A 114 -2.08 -1.90 -3.20
N ILE A 115 -3.08 -1.85 -2.31
CA ILE A 115 -4.27 -1.02 -2.49
C ILE A 115 -4.16 0.12 -1.49
N LEU A 116 -4.20 1.35 -1.96
CA LEU A 116 -4.31 2.54 -1.13
C LEU A 116 -5.69 3.13 -1.35
N GLY A 117 -6.45 3.35 -0.29
CA GLY A 117 -7.69 4.11 -0.37
C GLY A 117 -7.84 5.06 0.80
N GLY A 118 -8.73 6.04 0.68
CA GLY A 118 -8.84 7.05 1.71
C GLY A 118 -9.51 8.32 1.24
N GLN A 119 -9.49 9.31 2.11
CA GLN A 119 -10.01 10.64 1.87
C GLN A 119 -9.16 11.68 2.59
N ILE A 120 -8.86 12.76 1.88
CA ILE A 120 -8.28 13.99 2.43
C ILE A 120 -9.38 15.05 2.44
N LYS A 121 -9.42 15.90 3.46
CA LYS A 121 -10.44 16.94 3.64
C LYS A 121 -10.55 17.82 2.38
N GLY A 122 -11.78 18.00 1.91
CA GLY A 122 -12.08 18.74 0.69
C GLY A 122 -11.95 17.93 -0.61
N GLN A 123 -11.53 16.67 -0.54
CA GLN A 123 -11.43 15.77 -1.69
C GLN A 123 -12.47 14.65 -1.62
N SER A 124 -12.76 14.06 -2.78
CA SER A 124 -13.58 12.86 -2.86
C SER A 124 -12.81 11.64 -2.34
N PRO A 125 -13.49 10.63 -1.77
CA PRO A 125 -12.86 9.37 -1.45
C PRO A 125 -12.42 8.63 -2.73
N GLU A 126 -11.20 8.11 -2.71
CA GLU A 126 -10.58 7.44 -3.84
C GLU A 126 -9.88 6.15 -3.41
N ILE A 127 -9.73 5.22 -4.36
CA ILE A 127 -8.96 3.97 -4.18
C ILE A 127 -8.02 3.84 -5.38
N TYR A 128 -6.78 3.48 -5.09
CA TYR A 128 -5.70 3.24 -6.03
C TYR A 128 -5.16 1.82 -5.87
N PHE A 129 -4.89 1.16 -7.01
CA PHE A 129 -4.10 -0.06 -7.07
C PHE A 129 -2.68 0.31 -7.49
N ILE A 130 -1.69 -0.12 -6.72
CA ILE A 130 -0.27 0.18 -6.93
C ILE A 130 0.43 -1.12 -7.34
N TYR A 131 0.96 -1.11 -8.56
CA TYR A 131 1.68 -2.25 -9.15
C TYR A 131 3.10 -2.38 -8.58
N PRO A 132 3.75 -3.55 -8.73
CA PRO A 132 5.15 -3.75 -8.32
C PRO A 132 6.13 -2.74 -8.90
N GLU A 133 5.83 -2.19 -10.08
CA GLU A 133 6.63 -1.19 -10.78
C GLU A 133 6.54 0.21 -10.16
N GLY A 134 5.61 0.42 -9.21
CA GLY A 134 5.38 1.68 -8.51
C GLY A 134 4.42 2.63 -9.22
N ASN A 135 3.92 2.30 -10.41
CA ASN A 135 2.80 3.00 -11.04
C ASN A 135 1.46 2.55 -10.43
N CYS A 136 0.39 3.33 -10.67
CA CYS A 136 -0.92 3.04 -10.12
C CYS A 136 -2.07 3.34 -11.07
N ILE A 137 -3.23 2.74 -10.80
CA ILE A 137 -4.53 3.05 -11.42
C ILE A 137 -5.56 3.40 -10.35
N ARG A 138 -6.57 4.18 -10.71
CA ARG A 138 -7.66 4.62 -9.81
C ARG A 138 -8.94 3.84 -10.08
N ALA A 139 -9.66 3.46 -9.03
CA ALA A 139 -11.00 2.90 -9.15
C ALA A 139 -11.97 3.95 -9.71
N THR A 140 -12.89 3.52 -10.57
CA THR A 140 -13.90 4.38 -11.20
C THR A 140 -15.29 3.95 -10.74
N THR A 141 -16.34 4.52 -11.32
CA THR A 141 -17.71 4.01 -11.13
C THR A 141 -17.91 2.68 -11.86
N ASP A 142 -17.24 2.50 -13.00
CA ASP A 142 -17.36 1.29 -13.84
C ASP A 142 -16.50 0.15 -13.29
N THR A 143 -15.36 0.48 -12.69
CA THR A 143 -14.47 -0.45 -11.99
C THR A 143 -14.33 -0.01 -10.54
N PRO A 144 -15.32 -0.31 -9.67
CA PRO A 144 -15.40 0.24 -8.31
C PRO A 144 -14.62 -0.55 -7.27
N PHE A 145 -13.87 -1.60 -7.64
CA PHE A 145 -13.13 -2.39 -6.68
C PHE A 145 -11.79 -2.89 -7.24
N PHE A 146 -10.87 -3.20 -6.33
CA PHE A 146 -9.62 -3.88 -6.62
C PHE A 146 -9.40 -5.03 -5.66
N GLN A 147 -8.63 -6.02 -6.11
CA GLN A 147 -8.23 -7.19 -5.35
C GLN A 147 -6.70 -7.36 -5.41
N LEU A 148 -6.11 -7.86 -4.32
CA LEU A 148 -4.71 -8.29 -4.24
C LEU A 148 -4.68 -9.74 -3.77
N GLY A 149 -3.72 -10.55 -4.23
CA GLY A 149 -3.52 -11.91 -3.73
C GLY A 149 -2.60 -12.76 -4.58
#